data_AF-A0A081S0K3-F1
#
_entry.id   AF-A0A081S0K3-F1
#
_cell.length_a   1.000
_cell.length_b   1.000
_cell.length_c   1.000
_cell.angle_alpha   90.00
_cell.angle_beta   90.00
_cell.angle_gamma   90.00
#
_symmetry.space_group_name_H-M   'P 1'
#
loop_
_entity.id
_entity.type
_entity.pdbx_description
1 polymer ?
#
loop_
_entity_poly.entity_id
_entity_poly.type
_entity_poly.pdbx_seq_one_letter_code
_entity_poly.pdbx_strand_id
1 'polypeptide(L)'
;MTNYSFLDEMKENFLGILNQKSAHSVDIDDLSVDYNVLLESKLVRHLELLQSKAALLAQAKIHNDELAIRAAILEIRIHAMSLSSFFDAIAEDTEVLLRTGKWSEIPEDYKIPDHYNYPSKK
;
A
#
# COMPACT_ATOMS: atom_id res chain seq x y z
N MET A 1 13.76 -12.68 -4.56
CA MET A 1 13.15 -11.54 -3.85
C MET A 1 12.01 -11.07 -4.73
N THR A 2 10.78 -11.07 -4.21
CA THR A 2 9.64 -10.55 -4.98
C THR A 2 9.85 -9.06 -5.19
N ASN A 3 9.70 -8.58 -6.43
CA ASN A 3 9.85 -7.17 -6.80
C ASN A 3 8.48 -6.50 -6.66
N TYR A 4 8.42 -5.39 -5.91
CA TYR A 4 7.21 -4.60 -5.70
C TYR A 4 7.35 -3.14 -6.17
N SER A 5 8.28 -2.87 -7.09
CA SER A 5 8.49 -1.55 -7.72
C SER A 5 7.21 -0.93 -8.31
N PHE A 6 6.21 -1.76 -8.64
CA PHE A 6 4.89 -1.28 -9.05
C PHE A 6 4.26 -0.30 -8.06
N LEU A 7 4.58 -0.37 -6.76
CA LEU A 7 4.07 0.54 -5.74
C LEU A 7 4.60 1.96 -5.94
N ASP A 8 5.88 2.06 -6.28
CA ASP A 8 6.53 3.33 -6.57
C ASP A 8 6.08 3.85 -7.95
N GLU A 9 5.94 2.99 -8.95
CA GLU A 9 5.32 3.40 -10.23
C GLU A 9 3.88 3.87 -10.04
N MET A 10 3.10 3.19 -9.20
CA MET A 10 1.71 3.52 -8.90
C MET A 10 1.59 4.91 -8.26
N LYS A 11 2.37 5.21 -7.22
CA LYS A 11 2.29 6.54 -6.58
C LYS A 11 2.71 7.66 -7.54
N GLU A 12 3.72 7.44 -8.38
CA GLU A 12 4.12 8.45 -9.38
C GLU A 12 3.01 8.69 -10.41
N ASN A 13 2.32 7.61 -10.84
CA ASN A 13 1.13 7.73 -11.68
C ASN A 13 -0.01 8.47 -10.97
N PHE A 14 -0.18 8.29 -9.66
CA PHE A 14 -1.19 9.04 -8.90
C PHE A 14 -0.94 10.54 -8.95
N LEU A 15 0.30 10.99 -8.70
CA LEU A 15 0.69 12.39 -8.82
C LEU A 15 0.51 12.92 -10.25
N GLY A 16 0.88 12.12 -11.25
CA GLY A 16 0.69 12.46 -12.66
C GLY A 16 -0.78 12.74 -12.98
N ILE A 17 -1.69 11.88 -12.53
CA ILE A 17 -3.14 12.02 -12.73
C ILE A 17 -3.67 13.24 -11.97
N LEU A 18 -3.30 13.40 -10.70
CA LEU A 18 -3.75 14.52 -9.86
C LEU A 18 -3.34 15.87 -10.44
N ASN A 19 -2.10 16.01 -10.89
CA ASN A 19 -1.61 17.24 -11.53
C ASN A 19 -2.30 17.53 -12.88
N GLN A 20 -2.74 16.50 -13.61
CA GLN A 20 -3.51 16.68 -14.85
C GLN A 20 -4.98 17.03 -14.60
N LYS A 21 -5.57 16.50 -13.53
CA LYS A 21 -7.01 16.62 -13.25
C LYS A 21 -7.35 17.83 -12.37
N SER A 22 -6.43 18.26 -11.52
CA SER A 22 -6.61 19.39 -10.63
C SER A 22 -6.46 20.72 -11.37
N ALA A 23 -7.28 21.70 -11.00
CA ALA A 23 -7.14 23.08 -11.47
C ALA A 23 -5.96 23.82 -10.79
N HIS A 24 -5.47 23.29 -9.67
CA HIS A 24 -4.39 23.86 -8.87
C HIS A 24 -3.30 22.81 -8.63
N SER A 25 -2.10 23.25 -8.28
CA SER A 25 -1.04 22.35 -7.83
C SER A 25 -1.53 21.53 -6.63
N VAL A 26 -1.32 20.23 -6.66
CA VAL A 26 -1.63 19.35 -5.53
C VAL A 26 -0.49 19.44 -4.53
N ASP A 27 -0.83 19.73 -3.27
CA ASP A 27 0.11 19.60 -2.17
C ASP A 27 0.19 18.13 -1.76
N ILE A 28 1.39 17.56 -1.83
CA ILE A 28 1.62 16.15 -1.49
C ILE A 28 1.48 15.91 0.01
N ASP A 29 1.61 16.96 0.84
CA ASP A 29 1.46 16.86 2.29
C ASP A 29 -0.02 16.72 2.72
N ASP A 30 -0.97 17.03 1.82
CA ASP A 30 -2.40 16.82 2.01
C ASP A 30 -2.85 15.38 1.66
N LEU A 31 -1.94 14.56 1.11
CA LEU A 31 -2.21 13.18 0.73
C LEU A 31 -1.77 12.19 1.81
N SER A 32 -2.43 11.04 1.86
CA SER A 32 -2.19 10.01 2.87
C SER A 32 -0.96 9.15 2.56
N VAL A 33 -0.63 8.96 1.27
CA VAL A 33 0.61 8.28 0.89
C VAL A 33 1.79 9.22 1.13
N ASP A 34 2.87 8.68 1.72
CA ASP A 34 4.14 9.39 1.82
C ASP A 34 4.88 9.31 0.48
N TYR A 35 4.75 10.35 -0.34
CA TYR A 35 5.36 10.39 -1.68
C TYR A 35 6.88 10.56 -1.64
N ASN A 36 7.46 10.95 -0.50
CA ASN A 36 8.90 11.23 -0.36
C ASN A 36 9.76 9.99 -0.10
N VAL A 37 9.15 8.80 -0.02
CA VAL A 37 9.85 7.54 0.29
C VAL A 37 9.50 6.44 -0.70
N LEU A 38 10.35 5.41 -0.79
CA LEU A 38 10.05 4.22 -1.57
C LEU A 38 9.01 3.34 -0.85
N LEU A 39 7.84 3.17 -1.46
CA LEU A 39 6.75 2.36 -0.90
C LEU A 39 7.09 0.88 -0.90
N GLU A 40 7.82 0.39 -1.91
CA GLU A 40 8.36 -0.97 -1.90
C GLU A 40 9.21 -1.20 -0.65
N SER A 41 10.10 -0.27 -0.34
CA SER A 41 10.98 -0.38 0.84
C SER A 41 10.20 -0.38 2.15
N LYS A 42 9.13 0.43 2.26
CA LYS A 42 8.24 0.44 3.43
C LYS A 42 7.51 -0.89 3.59
N LEU A 43 6.90 -1.40 2.51
CA LEU A 43 6.16 -2.66 2.53
C LEU A 43 7.08 -3.83 2.92
N VAL A 44 8.21 -3.98 2.22
CA VAL A 44 9.17 -5.07 2.45
C VAL A 44 9.67 -5.03 3.89
N ARG A 45 10.08 -3.87 4.39
CA ARG A 45 10.54 -3.70 5.77
C ARG A 45 9.51 -4.20 6.79
N HIS A 46 8.25 -3.81 6.66
CA HIS A 46 7.23 -4.22 7.63
C HIS A 46 6.86 -5.70 7.52
N LEU A 47 6.88 -6.28 6.32
CA LEU A 47 6.71 -7.72 6.12
C LEU A 47 7.86 -8.52 6.75
N GLU A 48 9.11 -8.11 6.53
CA GLU A 48 10.29 -8.76 7.11
C GLU A 48 10.30 -8.67 8.64
N LEU A 49 9.96 -7.50 9.19
CA LEU A 49 9.82 -7.31 10.63
C LEU A 49 8.71 -8.22 11.18
N LEU A 50 7.54 -8.23 10.56
CA LEU A 50 6.42 -9.09 10.96
C LEU A 50 6.81 -10.58 10.94
N GLN A 51 7.51 -11.02 9.89
CA GLN A 51 8.05 -12.39 9.77
C GLN A 51 9.03 -12.70 10.91
N SER A 52 9.97 -11.80 11.18
CA SER A 52 10.95 -11.94 12.25
C SER A 52 10.28 -12.07 13.62
N LYS A 53 9.25 -11.27 13.90
CA LYS A 53 8.53 -11.32 15.18
C LYS A 53 7.65 -12.55 15.33
N ALA A 54 7.07 -13.04 14.23
CA ALA A 54 6.38 -14.32 14.22
C ALA A 54 7.34 -15.48 14.52
N ALA A 55 8.58 -15.45 14.00
CA ALA A 55 9.61 -16.43 14.33
C ALA A 55 10.04 -16.35 15.80
N LEU A 56 10.23 -15.14 16.34
CA LEU A 56 10.50 -14.93 17.76
C LEU A 56 9.39 -15.52 18.64
N LEU A 57 8.12 -15.25 18.30
CA LEU A 57 6.97 -15.79 19.02
C LEU A 57 7.00 -17.33 19.05
N ALA A 58 7.29 -17.97 17.91
CA ALA A 58 7.38 -19.41 17.82
C ALA A 58 8.49 -19.98 18.73
N GLN A 59 9.66 -19.35 18.73
CA GLN A 59 10.79 -19.77 19.59
C GLN A 59 10.52 -19.52 21.08
N ALA A 60 9.98 -18.35 21.43
CA ALA A 60 9.67 -18.00 22.81
C ALA A 60 8.62 -18.97 23.42
N LYS A 61 7.64 -19.40 22.61
CA LYS A 61 6.67 -20.43 23.00
C LYS A 61 7.31 -21.78 23.31
N ILE A 62 8.30 -22.22 22.53
CA ILE A 62 9.00 -23.49 22.77
C ILE A 62 9.72 -23.47 24.12
N HIS A 63 10.25 -22.32 24.51
CA HIS A 63 11.03 -22.16 25.74
C HIS A 63 10.21 -21.67 26.94
N ASN A 64 8.90 -21.49 26.80
CA ASN A 64 8.01 -20.89 27.81
C ASN A 64 8.52 -19.53 28.36
N ASP A 65 9.17 -18.72 27.52
CA ASP A 65 9.62 -17.38 27.89
C ASP A 65 8.46 -16.38 27.73
N GLU A 66 7.71 -16.16 28.82
CA GLU A 66 6.53 -15.29 28.82
C GLU A 66 6.85 -13.83 28.44
N LEU A 67 8.03 -13.33 28.81
CA LEU A 67 8.44 -11.97 28.49
C LEU A 67 8.70 -11.82 26.99
N ALA A 68 9.43 -12.77 26.40
CA ALA A 68 9.68 -12.78 24.96
C ALA A 68 8.38 -13.01 24.16
N ILE A 69 7.46 -13.86 24.64
CA ILE A 69 6.13 -14.03 24.04
C ILE A 69 5.38 -12.70 24.00
N ARG A 70 5.30 -12.00 25.14
CA ARG A 70 4.58 -10.73 25.23
C ARG A 70 5.21 -9.67 24.33
N ALA A 71 6.53 -9.58 24.30
CA ALA A 71 7.24 -8.66 23.41
C ALA A 71 6.93 -8.95 21.94
N ALA A 72 7.01 -10.21 21.51
CA ALA A 72 6.73 -10.61 20.15
C ALA A 72 5.28 -10.27 19.73
N ILE A 73 4.29 -10.52 20.59
CA ILE A 73 2.89 -10.17 20.31
C ILE A 73 2.71 -8.67 20.11
N LEU A 74 3.32 -7.84 20.96
CA LEU A 74 3.24 -6.38 20.84
C LEU A 74 3.86 -5.90 19.53
N GLU A 75 5.03 -6.40 19.16
CA GLU A 75 5.70 -5.99 17.93
C GLU A 75 4.99 -6.51 16.67
N ILE A 76 4.42 -7.73 16.70
CA ILE A 76 3.54 -8.25 15.64
C ILE A 76 2.38 -7.28 15.42
N ARG A 77 1.71 -6.85 16.50
CA ARG A 77 0.61 -5.88 16.41
C ARG A 77 1.07 -4.57 15.76
N ILE A 78 2.22 -4.05 16.16
CA ILE A 78 2.77 -2.80 15.61
C ILE A 78 2.98 -2.93 14.10
N HIS A 79 3.67 -3.97 13.64
CA HIS A 79 3.95 -4.13 12.21
C HIS A 79 2.71 -4.47 11.38
N ALA A 80 1.76 -5.21 11.94
CA ALA A 80 0.46 -5.44 11.31
C ALA A 80 -0.33 -4.13 11.14
N MET A 81 -0.34 -3.25 12.15
CA MET A 81 -0.97 -1.94 12.04
C MET A 81 -0.27 -1.05 11.02
N SER A 82 1.06 -1.05 10.97
CA SER A 82 1.81 -0.30 9.96
C SER A 82 1.47 -0.76 8.54
N LEU A 83 1.28 -2.07 8.32
CA LEU A 83 0.83 -2.60 7.04
C LEU A 83 -0.62 -2.20 6.73
N SER A 84 -1.53 -2.23 7.71
CA SER A 84 -2.91 -1.73 7.52
C SER A 84 -2.89 -0.27 7.06
N SER A 85 -2.22 0.60 7.82
CA SER A 85 -2.15 2.03 7.50
C SER A 85 -1.48 2.30 6.15
N PHE A 86 -0.53 1.47 5.74
CA PHE A 86 0.08 1.55 4.40
C PHE A 86 -0.97 1.33 3.29
N PHE A 87 -1.84 0.32 3.43
CA PHE A 87 -2.89 0.07 2.44
C PHE A 87 -4.05 1.06 2.55
N ASP A 88 -4.40 1.49 3.77
CA ASP A 88 -5.42 2.52 3.99
C ASP A 88 -5.03 3.83 3.30
N ALA A 89 -3.76 4.24 3.41
CA ALA A 89 -3.24 5.43 2.72
C ALA A 89 -3.40 5.35 1.19
N ILE A 90 -3.11 4.18 0.59
CA ILE A 90 -3.29 3.97 -0.86
C ILE A 90 -4.78 4.10 -1.25
N ALA A 91 -5.69 3.54 -0.43
CA ALA A 91 -7.12 3.60 -0.67
C ALA A 91 -7.66 5.03 -0.54
N GLU A 92 -7.23 5.76 0.49
CA GLU A 92 -7.60 7.16 0.71
C GLU A 92 -7.17 8.05 -0.45
N ASP A 93 -5.93 7.93 -0.92
CA ASP A 93 -5.45 8.71 -2.07
C ASP A 93 -6.18 8.33 -3.36
N THR A 94 -6.50 7.06 -3.55
CA THR A 94 -7.31 6.63 -4.72
C THR A 94 -8.69 7.28 -4.70
N GLU A 95 -9.31 7.42 -3.53
CA GLU A 95 -10.58 8.15 -3.38
C GLU A 95 -10.43 9.64 -3.70
N VAL A 96 -9.32 10.27 -3.28
CA VAL A 96 -8.99 11.66 -3.65
C VAL A 96 -8.87 11.78 -5.18
N LEU A 97 -8.19 10.86 -5.85
CA LEU A 97 -8.07 10.83 -7.31
C LEU A 97 -9.43 10.77 -8.01
N LEU A 98 -10.32 9.87 -7.55
CA LEU A 98 -11.65 9.68 -8.13
C LEU A 98 -12.54 10.91 -7.96
N ARG A 99 -12.34 11.68 -6.87
CA ARG A 99 -13.06 12.93 -6.62
C ARG A 99 -12.44 14.15 -7.33
N THR A 100 -11.20 14.04 -7.78
CA THR A 100 -10.47 15.15 -8.39
C THR A 100 -10.81 15.31 -9.86
N GLY A 101 -11.28 16.51 -10.22
CA GLY A 101 -11.64 16.85 -11.59
C GLY A 101 -12.89 16.13 -12.07
N LYS A 102 -13.01 15.97 -13.41
CA LYS A 102 -14.11 15.23 -14.03
C LYS A 102 -13.60 13.92 -14.61
N TRP A 103 -14.36 12.86 -14.35
CA TRP A 103 -14.19 11.55 -14.97
C TRP A 103 -15.34 11.30 -15.94
N SER A 104 -15.05 10.58 -17.02
CA SER A 104 -16.12 10.09 -17.90
C SER A 104 -16.87 9.00 -17.16
N GLU A 105 -18.19 8.94 -17.37
CA GLU A 105 -18.99 7.82 -16.90
C GLU A 105 -18.48 6.53 -17.58
N ILE A 106 -18.49 5.42 -16.84
CA ILE A 106 -18.13 4.11 -17.38
C ILE A 106 -19.39 3.51 -18.04
N PRO A 107 -19.42 3.29 -19.37
CA PRO A 107 -20.55 2.64 -20.03
C PRO A 107 -20.80 1.22 -19.51
N GLU A 108 -22.06 0.76 -19.50
CA GLU A 108 -22.42 -0.59 -19.02
C GLU A 108 -21.70 -1.72 -19.78
N ASP A 109 -21.44 -1.52 -21.08
CA ASP A 109 -20.81 -2.49 -21.97
C ASP A 109 -19.31 -2.22 -22.20
N TYR A 110 -18.71 -1.30 -21.44
CA TYR A 110 -17.29 -0.98 -21.59
C TYR A 110 -16.41 -2.20 -21.35
N LYS A 111 -15.55 -2.49 -22.32
CA LYS A 111 -14.51 -3.51 -22.23
C LYS A 111 -13.16 -2.82 -22.26
N ILE A 112 -12.26 -3.26 -21.39
CA ILE A 112 -10.85 -2.85 -21.45
C ILE A 112 -10.29 -3.28 -22.82
N PRO A 113 -9.70 -2.35 -23.60
CA PRO A 113 -9.14 -2.69 -24.90
C PRO A 113 -8.05 -3.77 -24.85
N ASP A 114 -8.02 -4.64 -25.86
CA ASP A 114 -7.12 -5.81 -25.92
C ASP A 114 -5.63 -5.45 -25.85
N HIS A 115 -5.23 -4.27 -26.35
CA HIS A 115 -3.84 -3.84 -26.37
C HIS A 115 -3.24 -3.57 -24.98
N TYR A 116 -4.08 -3.52 -23.94
CA TYR A 116 -3.61 -3.46 -22.55
C TYR A 116 -3.20 -4.83 -21.98
N ASN A 117 -3.41 -5.93 -22.72
CA ASN A 117 -3.14 -7.31 -22.28
C ASN A 117 -3.75 -7.62 -20.90
N TYR A 118 -4.84 -6.94 -20.54
CA TYR A 118 -5.52 -7.15 -19.28
C TYR A 118 -6.14 -8.55 -19.31
N PRO A 119 -5.90 -9.42 -18.30
CA PRO A 119 -6.45 -10.75 -18.29
C PRO A 119 -7.98 -10.64 -18.27
N SER A 120 -8.60 -10.90 -19.42
CA SER A 120 -10.04 -11.09 -19.50
C SER A 120 -10.36 -12.29 -18.61
N LYS A 121 -11.20 -12.06 -17.60
CA LYS A 121 -11.60 -13.10 -16.64
C LYS A 121 -11.96 -14.38 -17.41
N LYS A 122 -11.31 -15.49 -17.06
CA LYS A 122 -11.88 -16.82 -17.28
C LYS A 122 -13.06 -17.02 -16.35
#